data_AF-A0A7S4PV93-F1
#
_entry.id   AF-A0A7S4PV93-F1
#
_cell.length_a   1.000
_cell.length_b   1.000
_cell.length_c   1.000
_cell.angle_alpha   90.00
_cell.angle_beta   90.00
_cell.angle_gamma   90.00
#
_symmetry.space_group_name_H-M   'P 1'
#
loop_
_entity.id
_entity.type
_entity.pdbx_description
1 polymer ?
#
loop_
_entity_poly.entity_id
_entity_poly.type
_entity_poly.pdbx_seq_one_letter_code
_entity_poly.pdbx_strand_id
1 'polypeptide(L)'
;VGRELDSSITAWRAGRAMSGPGPTFFGCFHEYHELVTKPRWDQEMFKREQRDWAAFVSYWNSMTVTIGLAVTALFYGMQALLMAISVVGVLLVPLLCVHFLVAVFLIILPGYVGWYCIVKKHGCCGHVGYLIWFLIYAWQPVFELQKLGKATSFDKAIGIIMIGVALSLPSAFTAYGCARLFCLSETTEARDLMGAYPTAPAQEMANPAPSAPPAESSCGEAGQGQPLPAAAEQP
;
A
#
# COMPACT_ATOMS: atom_id res chain seq x y z
N VAL A 1 19.53 -14.76 5.22
CA VAL A 1 18.59 -14.42 4.12
C VAL A 1 17.58 -13.33 4.49
N GLY A 2 16.96 -13.34 5.68
CA GLY A 2 15.96 -12.29 6.04
C GLY A 2 16.47 -10.88 6.38
N ARG A 3 17.75 -10.68 6.72
CA ARG A 3 18.29 -9.36 7.11
C ARG A 3 18.74 -8.48 5.94
N GLU A 4 19.13 -9.07 4.82
CA GLU A 4 19.55 -8.29 3.64
C GLU A 4 18.36 -7.67 2.92
N LEU A 5 17.22 -8.37 2.86
CA LEU A 5 15.98 -7.86 2.25
C LEU A 5 15.42 -6.63 2.98
N ASP A 6 15.55 -6.59 4.31
CA ASP A 6 15.08 -5.50 5.16
C ASP A 6 15.91 -4.22 4.96
N SER A 7 17.21 -4.36 4.67
CA SER A 7 18.12 -3.24 4.39
C SER A 7 17.85 -2.60 3.02
N SER A 8 17.49 -3.39 2.00
CA SER A 8 17.15 -2.89 0.68
C SER A 8 15.84 -2.09 0.67
N ILE A 9 14.86 -2.43 1.50
CA ILE A 9 13.59 -1.70 1.60
C ILE A 9 13.75 -0.41 2.41
N THR A 10 14.57 -0.41 3.47
CA THR A 10 14.88 0.83 4.21
C THR A 10 15.76 1.78 3.40
N ALA A 11 16.73 1.28 2.64
CA ALA A 11 17.52 2.10 1.70
C ALA A 11 16.66 2.64 0.54
N TRP A 12 15.71 1.86 0.05
CA TRP A 12 14.75 2.31 -0.98
C TRP A 12 13.81 3.41 -0.47
N ARG A 13 13.45 3.39 0.82
CA ARG A 13 12.64 4.46 1.48
C ARG A 13 13.44 5.71 1.79
N ALA A 14 14.71 5.60 2.19
CA ALA A 14 15.55 6.75 2.49
C ALA A 14 15.99 7.52 1.23
N GLY A 15 16.16 6.85 0.08
CA GLY A 15 16.63 7.47 -1.15
C GLY A 15 15.58 8.19 -2.00
N ARG A 16 14.28 8.02 -1.73
CA ARG A 16 13.20 8.58 -2.56
C ARG A 16 12.33 9.64 -1.86
N ALA A 17 12.59 9.88 -0.58
CA ALA A 17 12.06 11.05 0.11
C ALA A 17 12.94 12.26 -0.25
N MET A 18 12.30 13.31 -0.77
CA MET A 18 12.79 14.69 -0.82
C MET A 18 13.67 15.08 -2.03
N SER A 19 13.04 15.26 -3.21
CA SER A 19 13.25 16.44 -4.11
C SER A 19 12.64 16.30 -5.52
N GLY A 20 12.13 15.13 -5.91
CA GLY A 20 11.46 14.95 -7.22
C GLY A 20 9.92 15.01 -7.14
N PRO A 21 9.22 15.31 -8.26
CA PRO A 21 7.78 15.12 -8.34
C PRO A 21 7.47 13.66 -7.98
N GLY A 22 6.69 13.47 -6.91
CA GLY A 22 6.36 12.14 -6.41
C GLY A 22 5.77 11.25 -7.52
N PRO A 23 5.95 9.92 -7.43
CA PRO A 23 5.54 9.01 -8.49
C PRO A 23 4.04 9.18 -8.80
N THR A 24 3.70 9.15 -10.08
CA THR A 24 2.33 9.35 -10.57
C THR A 24 1.43 8.18 -10.16
N PHE A 25 0.11 8.40 -10.16
CA PHE A 25 -0.86 7.37 -9.83
C PHE A 25 -0.68 6.11 -10.69
N PHE A 26 -0.32 6.20 -11.96
CA PHE A 26 -0.06 5.01 -12.77
C PHE A 26 1.37 4.49 -12.61
N GLY A 27 2.34 5.35 -12.31
CA GLY A 27 3.74 4.97 -12.09
C GLY A 27 3.95 4.07 -10.87
N CYS A 28 3.06 4.10 -9.88
CA CYS A 28 3.11 3.23 -8.71
C CYS A 28 2.48 1.84 -8.91
N PHE A 29 1.85 1.56 -10.06
CA PHE A 29 1.09 0.33 -10.24
C PHE A 29 1.99 -0.92 -10.20
N HIS A 30 3.17 -0.84 -10.81
CA HIS A 30 4.14 -1.94 -10.80
C HIS A 30 4.54 -2.33 -9.36
N GLU A 31 4.77 -1.34 -8.50
CA GLU A 31 5.11 -1.58 -7.10
C GLU A 31 3.96 -2.26 -6.35
N TYR A 32 2.73 -1.80 -6.57
CA TYR A 32 1.56 -2.44 -5.97
C TYR A 32 1.34 -3.87 -6.47
N HIS A 33 1.52 -4.08 -7.76
CA HIS A 33 1.46 -5.41 -8.36
C HIS A 33 2.48 -6.36 -7.73
N GLU A 34 3.72 -5.91 -7.53
CA GLU A 34 4.74 -6.71 -6.83
C GLU A 34 4.31 -7.04 -5.39
N LEU A 35 3.73 -6.07 -4.68
CA LEU A 35 3.22 -6.26 -3.32
C LEU A 35 2.08 -7.29 -3.26
N VAL A 36 1.15 -7.27 -4.21
CA VAL A 36 0.01 -8.21 -4.28
C VAL A 36 0.44 -9.60 -4.77
N THR A 37 1.44 -9.69 -5.64
CA THR A 37 1.94 -10.99 -6.14
C THR A 37 2.88 -11.68 -5.16
N LYS A 38 3.56 -10.91 -4.30
CA LYS A 38 4.45 -11.41 -3.25
C LYS A 38 4.06 -10.79 -1.91
N PRO A 39 2.85 -11.09 -1.40
CA PRO A 39 2.43 -10.59 -0.10
C PRO A 39 3.41 -11.08 0.96
N ARG A 40 3.77 -10.19 1.87
CA ARG A 40 4.60 -10.53 3.04
C ARG A 40 3.68 -11.17 4.08
N TRP A 41 4.04 -12.35 4.58
CA TRP A 41 3.33 -13.05 5.65
C TRP A 41 4.33 -13.36 6.75
N ASP A 42 4.51 -12.44 7.68
CA ASP A 42 5.41 -12.63 8.80
C ASP A 42 4.74 -12.37 10.14
N GLN A 43 5.42 -12.76 11.21
CA GLN A 43 4.94 -12.56 12.58
C GLN A 43 4.99 -11.08 12.98
N GLU A 44 5.80 -10.26 12.31
CA GLU A 44 5.91 -8.82 12.58
C GLU A 44 4.58 -8.12 12.31
N MET A 45 3.82 -8.54 11.29
CA MET A 45 2.48 -8.03 10.99
C MET A 45 1.47 -8.16 12.13
N PHE A 46 1.69 -9.06 13.08
CA PHE A 46 0.78 -9.28 14.22
C PHE A 46 1.23 -8.57 15.49
N LYS A 47 2.38 -7.88 15.48
CA LYS A 47 2.83 -7.11 16.64
C LYS A 47 1.93 -5.90 16.86
N ARG A 48 1.61 -5.64 18.13
CA ARG A 48 0.74 -4.52 18.55
C ARG A 48 1.37 -3.16 18.26
N GLU A 49 2.69 -3.06 18.44
CA GLU A 49 3.44 -1.85 18.13
C GLU A 49 4.22 -2.02 16.84
N GLN A 50 3.98 -1.10 15.92
CA GLN A 50 4.61 -1.07 14.61
C GLN A 50 5.49 0.17 14.56
N ARG A 51 6.73 -0.01 14.11
CA ARG A 51 7.64 1.12 13.86
C ARG A 51 7.20 1.95 12.66
N ASP A 52 6.54 1.30 11.69
CA ASP A 52 6.06 1.94 10.46
C ASP A 52 4.62 1.49 10.16
N TRP A 53 3.67 2.35 10.51
CA TRP A 53 2.24 2.09 10.30
C TRP A 53 1.83 2.13 8.82
N ALA A 54 2.54 2.87 7.97
CA ALA A 54 2.24 2.88 6.53
C ALA A 54 2.63 1.55 5.88
N ALA A 55 3.78 0.99 6.28
CA ALA A 55 4.18 -0.36 5.88
C ALA A 55 3.17 -1.42 6.38
N PHE A 56 2.73 -1.31 7.63
CA PHE A 56 1.72 -2.19 8.20
C PHE A 56 0.41 -2.17 7.38
N VAL A 57 -0.12 -0.98 7.06
CA VAL A 57 -1.31 -0.85 6.20
C VAL A 57 -1.05 -1.42 4.81
N SER A 58 0.14 -1.19 4.24
CA SER A 58 0.54 -1.74 2.95
C SER A 58 0.44 -3.26 2.93
N TYR A 59 1.00 -3.94 3.93
CA TYR A 59 0.98 -5.40 3.99
C TYR A 59 -0.44 -5.95 4.17
N TRP A 60 -1.23 -5.40 5.11
CA TRP A 60 -2.60 -5.86 5.34
C TRP A 60 -3.55 -5.58 4.17
N ASN A 61 -3.38 -4.45 3.47
CA ASN A 61 -4.10 -4.16 2.23
C ASN A 61 -3.77 -5.21 1.14
N SER A 62 -2.48 -5.48 0.92
CA SER A 62 -2.06 -6.47 -0.09
C SER A 62 -2.56 -7.88 0.22
N MET A 63 -2.61 -8.25 1.50
CA MET A 63 -3.16 -9.51 1.97
C MET A 63 -4.68 -9.57 1.75
N THR A 64 -5.40 -8.47 2.00
CA THR A 64 -6.84 -8.36 1.69
C THR A 64 -7.11 -8.62 0.21
N VAL A 65 -6.36 -7.97 -0.68
CA VAL A 65 -6.50 -8.16 -2.13
C VAL A 65 -6.13 -9.58 -2.55
N THR A 66 -5.01 -10.12 -2.04
CA THR A 66 -4.56 -11.47 -2.42
C THR A 66 -5.55 -12.54 -1.99
N ILE A 67 -6.03 -12.49 -0.74
CA ILE A 67 -7.05 -13.41 -0.23
C ILE A 67 -8.35 -13.24 -1.03
N GLY A 68 -8.75 -12.01 -1.32
CA GLY A 68 -9.94 -11.72 -2.12
C GLY A 68 -9.88 -12.33 -3.51
N LEU A 69 -8.74 -12.19 -4.19
CA LEU A 69 -8.50 -12.80 -5.51
C LEU A 69 -8.52 -14.33 -5.43
N ALA A 70 -7.86 -14.93 -4.43
CA ALA A 70 -7.84 -16.37 -4.24
C ALA A 70 -9.24 -16.95 -3.99
N VAL A 71 -10.01 -16.36 -3.07
CA VAL A 71 -11.38 -16.81 -2.77
C VAL A 71 -12.30 -16.60 -3.97
N THR A 72 -12.16 -15.48 -4.69
CA THR A 72 -12.92 -15.21 -5.91
C THR A 72 -12.62 -16.24 -7.00
N ALA A 73 -11.33 -16.55 -7.24
CA ALA A 73 -10.92 -17.56 -8.21
C ALA A 73 -11.48 -18.95 -7.85
N LEU A 74 -11.43 -19.35 -6.57
CA LEU A 74 -11.99 -20.62 -6.09
C LEU A 74 -13.51 -20.67 -6.29
N PHE A 75 -14.24 -19.59 -5.92
CA PHE A 75 -15.69 -19.53 -6.07
C PHE A 75 -16.12 -19.62 -7.53
N TYR A 76 -15.53 -18.80 -8.41
CA TYR A 76 -15.86 -18.82 -9.83
C TYR A 76 -15.39 -20.10 -10.53
N GLY A 77 -14.26 -20.69 -10.12
CA GLY A 77 -13.79 -21.98 -10.62
C GLY A 77 -14.77 -23.11 -10.28
N MET A 78 -15.29 -23.14 -9.05
CA MET A 78 -16.32 -24.10 -8.64
C MET A 78 -17.62 -23.90 -9.43
N GLN A 79 -18.07 -22.66 -9.61
CA GLN A 79 -19.25 -22.34 -10.43
C GLN A 79 -19.08 -22.77 -11.89
N ALA A 80 -17.90 -22.54 -12.48
CA ALA A 80 -17.60 -22.97 -13.84
C ALA A 80 -17.63 -24.49 -13.98
N LEU A 81 -17.07 -25.22 -13.00
CA LEU A 81 -17.11 -26.68 -12.96
C LEU A 81 -18.56 -27.20 -12.88
N LEU A 82 -19.40 -26.60 -12.05
CA LEU A 82 -20.82 -26.97 -11.95
C LEU A 82 -21.57 -26.69 -13.26
N MET A 83 -21.32 -25.53 -13.89
CA MET A 83 -21.93 -25.17 -15.17
C MET A 83 -21.52 -26.11 -16.30
N ALA A 84 -20.27 -26.56 -16.33
CA ALA A 84 -19.73 -27.46 -17.35
C ALA A 84 -20.44 -28.83 -17.40
N ILE A 85 -21.10 -29.25 -16.31
CA ILE A 85 -21.85 -30.50 -16.23
C ILE A 85 -23.20 -30.41 -16.96
N SER A 86 -23.70 -29.19 -17.24
CA SER A 86 -25.03 -28.99 -17.86
C SER A 86 -24.92 -28.30 -19.23
N VAL A 87 -25.68 -28.79 -20.22
CA VAL A 87 -25.70 -28.22 -21.58
C VAL A 87 -26.10 -26.73 -21.56
N VAL A 88 -27.09 -26.38 -20.74
CA VAL A 88 -27.53 -24.99 -20.54
C VAL A 88 -26.45 -24.16 -19.83
N GLY A 89 -25.73 -24.74 -18.87
CA GLY A 89 -24.66 -24.05 -18.14
C GLY A 89 -23.47 -23.70 -19.02
N VAL A 90 -23.11 -24.54 -19.99
CA VAL A 90 -22.02 -24.24 -20.94
C VAL A 90 -22.29 -22.94 -21.72
N LEU A 91 -23.55 -22.68 -22.09
CA LEU A 91 -23.93 -21.43 -22.77
C LEU A 91 -23.78 -20.18 -21.88
N LEU A 92 -23.75 -20.35 -20.55
CA LEU A 92 -23.60 -19.27 -19.58
C LEU A 92 -22.14 -19.00 -19.17
N VAL A 93 -21.19 -19.82 -19.59
CA VAL A 93 -19.75 -19.65 -19.26
C VAL A 93 -19.21 -18.27 -19.66
N PRO A 94 -19.51 -17.71 -20.84
CA PRO A 94 -19.03 -16.37 -21.19
C PRO A 94 -19.51 -15.28 -20.22
N LEU A 95 -20.77 -15.38 -19.76
CA LEU A 95 -21.33 -14.45 -18.77
C LEU A 95 -20.62 -14.60 -17.42
N LEU A 96 -20.33 -15.84 -17.01
CA LEU A 96 -19.56 -16.12 -15.80
C LEU A 96 -18.15 -15.51 -15.86
N CYS A 97 -17.48 -15.58 -17.02
CA CYS A 97 -16.17 -14.94 -17.22
C CYS A 97 -16.23 -13.41 -17.09
N VAL A 98 -17.25 -12.76 -17.66
CA VAL A 98 -17.45 -11.31 -17.52
C VAL A 98 -17.65 -10.95 -16.04
N HIS A 99 -18.50 -11.69 -15.32
CA HIS A 99 -18.70 -11.46 -13.88
C HIS A 99 -17.40 -11.67 -13.07
N PHE A 100 -16.59 -12.68 -13.41
CA PHE A 100 -15.29 -12.90 -12.78
C PHE A 100 -14.35 -11.71 -12.99
N LEU A 101 -14.23 -11.20 -14.22
CA LEU A 101 -13.39 -10.05 -14.53
C LEU A 101 -13.84 -8.78 -13.78
N VAL A 102 -15.15 -8.54 -13.73
CA VAL A 102 -15.72 -7.43 -12.95
C VAL A 102 -15.41 -7.60 -11.47
N ALA A 103 -15.55 -8.79 -10.91
CA ALA A 103 -15.23 -9.06 -9.51
C ALA A 103 -13.74 -8.83 -9.20
N VAL A 104 -12.84 -9.32 -10.04
CA VAL A 104 -11.39 -9.09 -9.93
C VAL A 104 -11.07 -7.59 -9.97
N PHE A 105 -11.68 -6.87 -10.91
CA PHE A 105 -11.50 -5.42 -11.02
C PHE A 105 -11.96 -4.68 -9.77
N LEU A 106 -13.13 -5.04 -9.22
CA LEU A 106 -13.69 -4.47 -8.00
C LEU A 106 -12.88 -4.81 -6.73
N ILE A 107 -12.03 -5.83 -6.77
CA ILE A 107 -11.11 -6.15 -5.67
C ILE A 107 -9.80 -5.36 -5.81
N ILE A 108 -9.20 -5.35 -7.01
CA ILE A 108 -7.91 -4.72 -7.25
C ILE A 108 -8.01 -3.19 -7.18
N LEU A 109 -9.04 -2.58 -7.79
CA LEU A 109 -9.11 -1.13 -7.90
C LEU A 109 -9.22 -0.44 -6.54
N PRO A 110 -10.14 -0.80 -5.62
CA PRO A 110 -10.21 -0.16 -4.30
C PRO A 110 -8.98 -0.47 -3.45
N GLY A 111 -8.44 -1.69 -3.56
CA GLY A 111 -7.19 -2.07 -2.90
C GLY A 111 -6.04 -1.14 -3.31
N TYR A 112 -5.88 -0.95 -4.62
CA TYR A 112 -4.85 -0.10 -5.21
C TYR A 112 -5.00 1.37 -4.83
N VAL A 113 -6.22 1.91 -5.00
CA VAL A 113 -6.52 3.31 -4.69
C VAL A 113 -6.32 3.57 -3.20
N GLY A 114 -6.77 2.67 -2.32
CA GLY A 114 -6.57 2.77 -0.88
C GLY A 114 -5.10 2.76 -0.49
N TRP A 115 -4.35 1.78 -1.00
CA TRP A 115 -2.92 1.71 -0.78
C TRP A 115 -2.19 2.97 -1.25
N TYR A 116 -2.46 3.43 -2.48
CA TYR A 116 -1.80 4.61 -3.03
C TYR A 116 -2.12 5.87 -2.21
N CYS A 117 -3.39 6.10 -1.89
CA CYS A 117 -3.81 7.25 -1.10
C CYS A 117 -3.15 7.24 0.29
N ILE A 118 -3.18 6.11 1.00
CA ILE A 118 -2.66 6.01 2.37
C ILE A 118 -1.13 6.05 2.40
N VAL A 119 -0.48 5.21 1.57
CA VAL A 119 0.96 4.96 1.66
C VAL A 119 1.78 5.95 0.82
N LYS A 120 1.30 6.32 -0.38
CA LYS A 120 2.06 7.20 -1.29
C LYS A 120 1.68 8.67 -1.19
N LYS A 121 0.46 8.96 -0.76
CA LYS A 121 -0.05 10.34 -0.64
C LYS A 121 -0.42 10.73 0.79
N HIS A 122 0.01 9.96 1.79
CA HIS A 122 -0.22 10.26 3.20
C HIS A 122 -1.70 10.59 3.52
N GLY A 123 -2.61 9.80 2.97
CA GLY A 123 -4.06 9.98 3.08
C GLY A 123 -4.71 10.73 1.92
N CYS A 124 -3.95 11.29 0.97
CA CYS A 124 -4.39 12.21 -0.10
C CYS A 124 -4.89 13.57 0.39
N CYS A 125 -5.70 13.57 1.46
CA CYS A 125 -6.20 14.75 2.16
C CYS A 125 -5.62 14.85 3.58
N GLY A 126 -4.39 14.36 3.79
CA GLY A 126 -3.74 14.31 5.11
C GLY A 126 -4.53 13.48 6.12
N HIS A 127 -4.69 14.02 7.33
CA HIS A 127 -5.37 13.38 8.46
C HIS A 127 -6.79 12.90 8.12
N VAL A 128 -7.61 13.74 7.50
CA VAL A 128 -9.00 13.38 7.10
C VAL A 128 -9.03 12.19 6.15
N GLY A 129 -8.01 12.07 5.30
CA GLY A 129 -7.85 10.94 4.40
C GLY A 129 -7.76 9.60 5.12
N TYR A 130 -6.98 9.53 6.20
CA TYR A 130 -6.86 8.31 7.00
C TYR A 130 -8.19 7.93 7.67
N LEU A 131 -8.99 8.91 8.11
CA LEU A 131 -10.32 8.66 8.67
C LEU A 131 -11.27 8.09 7.62
N ILE A 132 -11.29 8.66 6.43
CA ILE A 132 -12.15 8.19 5.33
C ILE A 132 -11.81 6.73 5.00
N TRP A 133 -10.52 6.40 4.86
CA TRP A 133 -10.10 5.02 4.57
C TRP A 133 -10.35 4.07 5.74
N PHE A 134 -10.19 4.51 6.98
CA PHE A 134 -10.60 3.75 8.16
C PHE A 134 -12.08 3.35 8.06
N LEU A 135 -12.96 4.31 7.77
CA LEU A 135 -14.40 4.05 7.64
C LEU A 135 -14.70 3.10 6.49
N ILE A 136 -14.04 3.25 5.34
CA ILE A 136 -14.21 2.35 4.19
C ILE A 136 -13.84 0.90 4.57
N TYR A 137 -12.66 0.69 5.17
CA TYR A 137 -12.22 -0.66 5.56
C TYR A 137 -13.02 -1.24 6.73
N ALA A 138 -13.46 -0.42 7.68
CA ALA A 138 -14.31 -0.85 8.79
C ALA A 138 -15.73 -1.20 8.32
N TRP A 139 -16.24 -0.51 7.29
CA TRP A 139 -17.56 -0.76 6.73
C TRP A 139 -17.63 -2.01 5.84
N GLN A 140 -16.52 -2.35 5.16
CA GLN A 140 -16.44 -3.50 4.27
C GLN A 140 -16.98 -4.82 4.88
N PRO A 141 -16.57 -5.28 6.09
CA PRO A 141 -17.14 -6.49 6.69
C PRO A 141 -18.64 -6.36 7.00
N VAL A 142 -19.11 -5.18 7.40
CA VAL A 142 -20.54 -4.92 7.66
C VAL A 142 -21.34 -5.06 6.37
N PHE A 143 -20.82 -4.54 5.26
CA PHE A 143 -21.46 -4.64 3.95
C PHE A 143 -21.61 -6.10 3.49
N GLU A 144 -20.60 -6.96 3.71
CA GLU A 144 -20.71 -8.39 3.40
C GLU A 144 -21.73 -9.10 4.30
N LEU A 145 -21.79 -8.78 5.59
CA LEU A 145 -22.80 -9.31 6.51
C LEU A 145 -24.23 -8.90 6.11
N GLN A 146 -24.43 -7.69 5.59
CA GLN A 146 -25.73 -7.25 5.08
C GLN A 146 -26.18 -8.05 3.85
N LYS A 147 -25.25 -8.48 2.99
CA LYS A 147 -25.59 -9.36 1.85
C LYS A 147 -26.05 -10.73 2.32
N LEU A 148 -25.49 -11.23 3.43
CA LEU A 148 -25.87 -12.53 3.99
C LEU A 148 -27.36 -12.55 4.36
N GLY A 149 -27.88 -11.48 4.97
CA GLY A 149 -29.30 -11.36 5.32
C GLY A 149 -30.25 -11.27 4.10
N LYS A 150 -29.72 -11.02 2.90
CA LYS A 150 -30.47 -10.95 1.64
C LYS A 150 -30.24 -12.17 0.74
N ALA A 151 -29.45 -13.15 1.19
CA ALA A 151 -29.14 -14.33 0.39
C ALA A 151 -30.40 -15.21 0.28
N THR A 152 -30.95 -15.30 -0.93
CA THR A 152 -32.14 -16.13 -1.22
C THR A 152 -31.81 -17.58 -1.54
N SER A 153 -30.54 -17.92 -1.72
CA SER A 153 -30.08 -19.29 -2.00
C SER A 153 -28.86 -19.67 -1.17
N PHE A 154 -28.74 -20.96 -0.87
CA PHE A 154 -27.65 -21.53 -0.07
C PHE A 154 -26.28 -21.29 -0.72
N ASP A 155 -26.17 -21.41 -2.05
CA ASP A 155 -24.92 -21.17 -2.79
C ASP A 155 -24.43 -19.73 -2.67
N LYS A 156 -25.37 -18.76 -2.66
CA LYS A 156 -25.04 -17.35 -2.43
C LYS A 156 -24.61 -17.11 -0.99
N ALA A 157 -25.26 -17.75 -0.02
CA ALA A 157 -24.90 -17.64 1.38
C ALA A 157 -23.48 -18.18 1.64
N ILE A 158 -23.12 -19.34 1.08
CA ILE A 158 -21.75 -19.89 1.19
C ILE A 158 -20.72 -18.93 0.60
N GLY A 159 -20.96 -18.42 -0.61
CA GLY A 159 -20.04 -17.46 -1.24
C GLY A 159 -19.82 -16.22 -0.39
N ILE A 160 -20.89 -15.66 0.17
CA ILE A 160 -20.83 -14.48 1.04
C ILE A 160 -20.10 -14.79 2.36
N ILE A 161 -20.34 -15.95 2.96
CA ILE A 161 -19.66 -16.34 4.21
C ILE A 161 -18.16 -16.53 3.97
N MET A 162 -17.78 -17.26 2.91
CA MET A 162 -16.36 -17.49 2.62
C MET A 162 -15.63 -16.16 2.36
N ILE A 163 -16.19 -15.30 1.51
CA ILE A 163 -15.58 -14.01 1.17
C ILE A 163 -15.60 -13.08 2.40
N GLY A 164 -16.74 -12.94 3.06
CA GLY A 164 -16.92 -12.04 4.19
C GLY A 164 -16.02 -12.39 5.36
N VAL A 165 -15.95 -13.66 5.76
CA VAL A 165 -15.09 -14.11 6.86
C VAL A 165 -13.62 -13.96 6.47
N ALA A 166 -13.21 -14.44 5.29
CA ALA A 166 -11.81 -14.40 4.86
C ALA A 166 -11.27 -12.97 4.74
N LEU A 167 -12.12 -12.02 4.35
CA LEU A 167 -11.73 -10.61 4.18
C LEU A 167 -11.91 -9.76 5.43
N SER A 168 -12.72 -10.20 6.40
CA SER A 168 -13.00 -9.42 7.62
C SER A 168 -11.74 -9.13 8.42
N LEU A 169 -10.89 -10.13 8.63
CA LEU A 169 -9.70 -10.00 9.46
C LEU A 169 -8.64 -9.06 8.82
N PRO A 170 -8.23 -9.25 7.55
CA PRO A 170 -7.32 -8.31 6.88
C PRO A 170 -7.87 -6.88 6.81
N SER A 171 -9.17 -6.71 6.56
CA SER A 171 -9.80 -5.40 6.50
C SER A 171 -9.79 -4.71 7.87
N ALA A 172 -10.06 -5.45 8.95
CA ALA A 172 -10.02 -4.93 10.31
C ALA A 172 -8.60 -4.45 10.71
N PHE A 173 -7.56 -5.20 10.36
CA PHE A 173 -6.18 -4.75 10.61
C PHE A 173 -5.80 -3.56 9.73
N THR A 174 -6.21 -3.54 8.47
CA THR A 174 -6.00 -2.38 7.59
C THR A 174 -6.67 -1.12 8.16
N ALA A 175 -7.92 -1.26 8.63
CA ALA A 175 -8.65 -0.19 9.31
C ALA A 175 -7.92 0.26 10.58
N TYR A 176 -7.47 -0.68 11.41
CA TYR A 176 -6.69 -0.37 12.62
C TYR A 176 -5.43 0.45 12.29
N GLY A 177 -4.69 0.06 11.26
CA GLY A 177 -3.53 0.83 10.79
C GLY A 177 -3.90 2.25 10.34
N CYS A 178 -5.02 2.41 9.63
CA CYS A 178 -5.53 3.73 9.24
C CYS A 178 -5.89 4.59 10.46
N ALA A 179 -6.56 4.00 11.46
CA ALA A 179 -6.90 4.70 12.70
C ALA A 179 -5.65 5.13 13.48
N ARG A 180 -4.60 4.31 13.49
CA ARG A 180 -3.33 4.66 14.13
C ARG A 180 -2.61 5.79 13.37
N LEU A 181 -2.60 5.75 12.04
CA LEU A 181 -2.06 6.83 11.21
C LEU A 181 -2.83 8.14 11.42
N PHE A 182 -4.15 8.08 11.54
CA PHE A 182 -5.00 9.22 11.89
C PHE A 182 -4.55 9.84 13.22
N CYS A 183 -4.52 9.06 14.31
CA CYS A 183 -4.12 9.59 15.63
C CYS A 183 -2.69 10.16 15.65
N LEU A 184 -1.76 9.56 14.89
CA LEU A 184 -0.36 10.02 14.83
C LEU A 184 -0.19 11.30 14.02
N SER A 185 -0.95 11.49 12.94
CA SER A 185 -0.83 12.70 12.12
C SER A 185 -1.30 13.94 12.88
N GLU A 186 -2.35 13.81 13.72
CA GLU A 186 -2.82 14.87 14.61
C GLU A 186 -1.72 15.34 15.58
N THR A 187 -0.98 14.40 16.17
CA THR A 187 0.12 14.76 17.10
C THR A 187 1.30 15.42 16.40
N THR A 188 1.53 15.10 15.13
CA THR A 188 2.65 15.69 14.35
C THR A 188 2.28 17.10 13.89
N GLU A 189 1.07 17.28 13.36
CA GLU A 189 0.55 18.62 12.99
C GLU A 189 0.45 19.54 14.22
N ALA A 190 -0.03 19.03 15.36
CA ALA A 190 -0.05 19.79 16.60
C ALA A 190 1.36 20.18 17.08
N ARG A 191 2.36 19.31 16.87
CA ARG A 191 3.75 19.57 17.22
C ARG A 191 4.41 20.59 16.28
N ASP A 192 4.14 20.51 14.99
CA ASP A 192 4.62 21.47 14.00
C ASP A 192 3.98 22.85 14.22
N LEU A 193 2.69 22.90 14.59
CA LEU A 193 1.99 24.13 14.96
C LEU A 193 2.51 24.73 16.28
N MET A 194 2.85 23.90 17.28
CA MET A 194 3.42 24.37 18.54
C MET A 194 4.92 24.71 18.44
N GLY A 195 5.66 24.06 17.53
CA GLY A 195 7.08 24.33 17.25
C GLY A 195 7.32 25.54 16.32
N ALA A 196 6.29 25.99 15.60
CA ALA A 196 6.33 27.23 14.81
C ALA A 196 6.16 28.51 15.64
N TYR A 197 5.94 28.41 16.95
CA TYR A 197 6.10 29.56 17.84
C TYR A 197 7.59 29.77 18.13
N PRO A 198 8.21 30.89 17.74
CA PRO A 198 9.54 31.21 18.19
C PRO A 198 9.48 31.48 19.69
N THR A 199 9.88 30.50 20.50
CA THR A 199 10.47 30.78 21.81
C THR A 199 11.80 31.45 21.54
N ALA A 200 11.76 32.76 21.24
CA ALA A 200 12.93 33.61 21.36
C ALA A 200 13.26 33.71 22.86
N PRO A 201 14.41 33.22 23.33
CA PRO A 201 14.95 33.71 24.57
C PRO A 201 15.48 35.11 24.29
N ALA A 202 15.05 36.05 25.11
CA ALA A 202 15.67 37.35 25.24
C ALA A 202 17.19 37.18 25.54
N GLN A 203 17.97 38.03 24.86
CA GLN A 203 19.31 38.50 25.23
C GLN A 203 20.45 37.46 25.34
N GLU A 204 21.44 37.61 24.44
CA GLU A 204 22.77 38.03 24.93
C GLU A 204 23.41 39.00 23.94
N MET A 205 23.90 40.11 24.49
CA MET A 205 24.46 41.26 23.79
C MET A 205 25.92 41.00 23.39
N ALA A 206 26.32 41.70 22.31
CA ALA A 206 27.66 42.24 22.07
C ALA A 206 28.83 41.29 21.73
N ASN A 207 29.23 41.30 20.46
CA ASN A 207 30.52 41.94 20.08
C ASN A 207 30.65 42.14 18.54
N PRO A 208 31.16 43.30 18.05
CA PRO A 208 31.43 43.51 16.63
C PRO A 208 32.92 43.39 16.25
N ALA A 209 33.20 42.62 15.18
CA ALA A 209 34.25 42.78 14.14
C ALA A 209 35.75 42.75 14.56
N PRO A 210 36.77 42.54 13.66
CA PRO A 210 36.72 42.75 12.19
C PRO A 210 37.54 41.81 11.26
N SER A 211 37.22 41.96 9.96
CA SER A 211 38.10 41.94 8.76
C SER A 211 38.77 40.64 8.23
N ALA A 212 38.56 40.45 6.93
CA ALA A 212 39.00 39.44 5.94
C ALA A 212 40.51 39.56 5.55
N PRO A 213 41.09 38.98 4.44
CA PRO A 213 40.53 38.24 3.28
C PRO A 213 41.46 37.06 2.76
N PRO A 214 41.59 36.71 1.45
CA PRO A 214 41.31 35.37 0.91
C PRO A 214 42.54 34.65 0.28
N ALA A 215 42.38 33.37 -0.13
CA ALA A 215 43.27 32.66 -1.06
C ALA A 215 42.47 31.51 -1.71
N GLU A 216 42.27 31.51 -3.04
CA GLU A 216 43.06 30.75 -4.05
C GLU A 216 42.93 29.21 -3.88
N SER A 217 42.90 28.32 -4.88
CA SER A 217 42.99 28.34 -6.34
C SER A 217 43.01 26.84 -6.77
N SER A 218 42.41 26.52 -7.92
CA SER A 218 42.85 25.48 -8.88
C SER A 218 42.68 23.96 -8.60
N CYS A 219 42.57 23.26 -9.74
CA CYS A 219 42.66 21.82 -10.05
C CYS A 219 41.32 21.05 -9.90
N GLY A 220 40.66 20.54 -10.94
CA GLY A 220 41.10 20.12 -12.28
C GLY A 220 41.40 18.62 -12.27
N GLU A 221 40.56 17.81 -12.94
CA GLU A 221 40.79 16.48 -13.56
C GLU A 221 39.42 15.76 -13.64
N ALA A 222 38.76 15.59 -14.80
CA ALA A 222 39.13 14.86 -16.01
C ALA A 222 39.40 13.37 -15.74
N GLY A 223 38.41 12.53 -16.09
CA GLY A 223 38.52 11.08 -15.99
C GLY A 223 37.44 10.38 -16.82
N GLN A 224 37.55 10.48 -18.14
CA GLN A 224 36.88 9.62 -19.10
C GLN A 224 37.53 8.23 -19.11
N GLY A 225 36.72 7.19 -19.31
CA GLY A 225 37.15 5.87 -19.78
C GLY A 225 36.37 4.74 -19.10
N GLN A 226 35.85 3.71 -19.74
CA GLN A 226 35.69 3.31 -21.14
C GLN A 226 34.78 2.05 -21.04
N PRO A 227 33.90 1.75 -22.01
CA PRO A 227 33.04 0.56 -21.96
C PRO A 227 33.83 -0.70 -22.37
N LEU A 228 33.61 -1.81 -21.66
CA LEU A 228 34.10 -3.13 -22.08
C LEU A 228 33.06 -3.84 -22.98
N PRO A 229 33.50 -4.57 -24.01
CA PRO A 229 32.63 -5.10 -25.07
C PRO A 229 32.06 -6.48 -24.76
N ALA A 230 31.03 -6.80 -25.53
CA ALA A 230 30.38 -8.09 -25.67
C ALA A 230 31.37 -9.22 -26.02
N ALA A 231 31.14 -10.40 -25.44
CA ALA A 231 31.72 -11.65 -25.88
C ALA A 231 30.64 -12.52 -26.52
N ALA A 232 30.97 -12.97 -27.73
CA ALA A 232 30.16 -13.72 -28.65
C ALA A 232 30.00 -15.20 -28.26
N GLU A 233 28.89 -15.73 -28.77
CA GLU A 233 28.61 -17.10 -29.21
C GLU A 233 29.80 -18.03 -29.52
N GLN A 234 29.61 -19.31 -29.18
CA GLN A 234 29.62 -20.51 -30.06
C GLN A 234 30.21 -21.73 -29.33
N PRO A 235 29.91 -22.99 -29.73
CA PRO A 235 28.75 -23.51 -30.48
C PRO A 235 27.81 -24.39 -29.62
#